data_AF-A0A074VSH2-F1
#
_entry.id   AF-A0A074VSH2-F1
#
_cell.length_a   1.000
_cell.length_b   1.000
_cell.length_c   1.000
_cell.angle_alpha   90.00
_cell.angle_beta   90.00
_cell.angle_gamma   90.00
#
_symmetry.space_group_name_H-M   'P 1'
#
loop_
_entity.id
_entity.type
_entity.pdbx_description
1 polymer ?
#
loop_
_entity_poly.entity_id
_entity_poly.type
_entity_poly.pdbx_seq_one_letter_code
_entity_poly.pdbx_strand_id
1 'polypeptide(L)'
;YPYLQNSYNNAMLSDVVLCFGDNKVYTHKIILIAASGVFHAAFNSKFPNADQGTFEIKGQSDNAVYAMLHHFYNKPLDRSVLTTDFD
;
A
#
# COMPACT_ATOMS: atom_id res chain seq x y z
N TYR A 1 11.69 -8.98 -10.44
CA TYR A 1 10.87 -9.92 -9.65
C TYR A 1 9.56 -10.19 -10.37
N PRO A 2 9.48 -11.20 -11.25
CA PRO A 2 8.32 -11.41 -12.13
C PRO A 2 7.02 -11.78 -11.39
N TYR A 3 7.13 -12.34 -10.18
CA TYR A 3 5.97 -12.73 -9.37
C TYR A 3 5.49 -11.65 -8.40
N LEU A 4 6.18 -10.51 -8.31
CA LEU A 4 5.85 -9.45 -7.35
C LEU A 4 4.43 -8.91 -7.53
N GLN A 5 3.99 -8.75 -8.78
CA GLN A 5 2.64 -8.29 -9.11
C GLN A 5 1.54 -9.25 -8.59
N ASN A 6 1.85 -10.55 -8.47
CA ASN A 6 0.89 -11.56 -7.99
C ASN A 6 0.69 -11.50 -6.46
N SER A 7 1.58 -10.79 -5.76
CA SER A 7 1.45 -10.52 -4.34
C SER A 7 0.57 -9.29 -4.04
N TYR A 8 0.14 -8.54 -5.06
CA TYR A 8 -0.73 -7.37 -4.86
C TYR A 8 -2.08 -7.77 -4.27
N ASN A 9 -2.49 -7.13 -3.17
CA ASN A 9 -3.71 -7.42 -2.42
C ASN A 9 -3.90 -8.91 -2.09
N ASN A 10 -2.81 -9.63 -1.86
CA ASN A 10 -2.82 -11.04 -1.52
C ASN A 10 -2.66 -11.22 -0.02
N ALA A 11 -3.61 -11.87 0.63
CA ALA A 11 -3.54 -12.15 2.07
C ALA A 11 -2.46 -13.20 2.42
N MET A 12 -2.08 -14.06 1.47
CA MET A 12 -1.02 -15.05 1.66
C MET A 12 0.32 -14.33 1.82
N LEU A 13 0.96 -14.50 2.99
CA LEU A 13 2.19 -13.82 3.42
C LEU A 13 2.05 -12.32 3.74
N SER A 14 0.84 -11.77 3.70
CA SER A 14 0.61 -10.40 4.18
C SER A 14 0.83 -10.32 5.68
N ASP A 15 1.59 -9.31 6.09
CA ASP A 15 1.93 -9.01 7.49
C ASP A 15 1.46 -7.60 7.90
N VAL A 16 0.77 -6.90 6.98
CA VAL A 16 0.14 -5.60 7.23
C VAL A 16 -1.00 -5.32 6.25
N VAL A 17 -2.15 -4.90 6.78
CA VAL A 17 -3.30 -4.40 6.03
C VAL A 17 -3.23 -2.87 5.98
N LEU A 18 -3.21 -2.32 4.79
CA LEU A 18 -3.13 -0.89 4.57
C LEU A 18 -4.55 -0.33 4.38
N CYS A 19 -4.96 0.60 5.25
CA CYS A 19 -6.30 1.17 5.31
C CYS A 19 -6.25 2.64 4.86
N PHE A 20 -7.16 3.06 3.99
CA PHE A 20 -7.27 4.43 3.49
C PHE A 20 -8.68 4.68 2.95
N GLY A 21 -9.30 5.80 3.34
CA GLY A 21 -10.73 6.00 3.11
C GLY A 21 -11.53 4.81 3.65
N ASP A 22 -12.42 4.26 2.83
CA ASP A 22 -13.18 3.03 3.13
C ASP A 22 -12.49 1.74 2.63
N ASN A 23 -11.27 1.85 2.08
CA ASN A 23 -10.56 0.76 1.44
C ASN A 23 -9.60 0.04 2.39
N LYS A 24 -9.39 -1.25 2.09
CA LYS A 24 -8.41 -2.11 2.77
C LYS A 24 -7.65 -2.94 1.72
N VAL A 25 -6.33 -2.98 1.84
CA VAL A 25 -5.47 -3.77 0.95
C VAL A 25 -4.51 -4.61 1.78
N TYR A 26 -4.45 -5.92 1.51
CA TYR A 26 -3.42 -6.80 2.08
C TYR A 26 -2.06 -6.48 1.45
N THR A 27 -1.09 -6.14 2.30
CA THR A 27 0.25 -5.71 1.87
C THR A 27 1.36 -6.39 2.66
N HIS A 28 2.60 -6.16 2.25
CA HIS A 28 3.78 -6.83 2.76
C HIS A 28 4.79 -5.77 3.22
N LYS A 29 5.13 -5.74 4.50
CA LYS A 29 6.05 -4.74 5.10
C LYS A 29 7.36 -4.69 4.32
N ILE A 30 7.91 -5.85 3.94
CA ILE A 30 9.16 -5.93 3.18
C ILE A 30 9.09 -5.20 1.82
N ILE A 31 7.94 -5.24 1.14
CA ILE A 31 7.74 -4.53 -0.13
C ILE A 31 7.63 -3.02 0.12
N LEU A 32 6.84 -2.64 1.13
CA LEU A 32 6.61 -1.24 1.48
C LEU A 32 7.91 -0.54 1.93
N ILE A 33 8.73 -1.17 2.78
CA ILE A 33 10.01 -0.59 3.23
C ILE A 33 11.06 -0.53 2.12
N ALA A 34 11.04 -1.50 1.19
CA ALA A 34 11.96 -1.49 0.05
C ALA A 34 11.66 -0.34 -0.91
N ALA A 35 10.39 0.06 -1.02
CA ALA A 35 9.95 1.11 -1.93
C ALA A 35 9.86 2.51 -1.29
N SER A 36 9.83 2.63 0.04
CA SER A 36 9.60 3.91 0.71
C SER A 36 10.30 4.04 2.06
N GLY A 37 11.09 5.11 2.20
CA GLY A 37 11.68 5.51 3.47
C GLY A 37 10.65 5.87 4.55
N VAL A 38 9.44 6.28 4.17
CA VAL A 38 8.35 6.58 5.12
C VAL A 38 7.86 5.29 5.78
N PHE A 39 7.59 4.25 5.01
CA PHE A 39 7.19 2.95 5.56
C PHE A 39 8.34 2.31 6.34
N HIS A 40 9.58 2.45 5.87
CA HIS A 40 10.75 2.00 6.62
C HIS A 40 10.84 2.68 7.99
N ALA A 41 10.71 4.01 8.06
CA ALA A 41 10.72 4.73 9.31
C ALA A 41 9.54 4.35 10.21
N ALA A 42 8.34 4.23 9.64
CA ALA A 42 7.12 3.94 10.40
C ALA A 42 7.13 2.55 11.04
N PHE A 43 7.51 1.51 10.27
CA PHE A 43 7.56 0.12 10.78
C PHE A 43 8.73 -0.17 11.72
N ASN A 44 9.76 0.68 11.73
CA ASN A 44 10.86 0.60 12.69
C ASN A 44 10.73 1.61 13.84
N SER A 45 9.65 2.41 13.87
CA SER A 45 9.43 3.37 14.95
C SER A 45 8.93 2.68 16.22
N LYS A 46 9.18 3.30 17.39
CA LYS A 46 8.64 2.84 18.68
C LYS A 46 7.17 3.24 18.88
N PHE A 47 6.53 3.83 17.87
CA PHE A 47 5.14 4.29 17.97
C PHE A 47 4.22 3.16 17.50
N PRO A 48 3.19 2.79 18.30
CA PRO A 48 2.40 1.57 18.14
C PRO A 48 1.45 1.53 16.93
N ASN A 49 1.73 2.30 15.87
CA ASN A 49 0.85 2.44 14.71
C ASN A 49 0.85 1.19 13.81
N ALA A 50 1.82 0.28 13.99
CA ALA A 50 2.07 -0.86 13.11
C ALA A 50 1.98 -2.24 13.79
N ASP A 51 1.77 -2.28 15.11
CA ASP A 51 1.79 -3.54 15.89
C ASP A 51 0.48 -4.34 15.79
N GLN A 52 -0.61 -3.72 15.34
CA GLN A 52 -1.92 -4.39 15.21
C GLN A 52 -2.16 -5.01 13.81
N GLY A 53 -1.13 -5.09 12.96
CA GLY A 53 -1.27 -5.64 11.62
C GLY A 53 -2.07 -4.76 10.66
N THR A 54 -2.41 -3.54 11.05
CA THR A 54 -3.04 -2.51 10.20
C THR A 54 -2.19 -1.25 10.15
N PHE A 55 -2.17 -0.56 9.01
CA PHE A 55 -1.50 0.72 8.83
C PHE A 55 -2.45 1.70 8.12
N GLU A 56 -2.79 2.81 8.77
CA GLU A 56 -3.75 3.79 8.25
C GLU A 56 -3.03 4.93 7.52
N ILE A 57 -3.43 5.20 6.27
CA ILE A 57 -2.99 6.37 5.50
C ILE A 57 -4.11 7.40 5.52
N LYS A 58 -3.79 8.61 5.99
CA LYS A 58 -4.71 9.76 6.05
C LYS A 58 -4.25 10.88 5.12
N GLY A 59 -5.22 11.67 4.64
CA GLY A 59 -4.94 12.90 3.90
C GLY A 59 -4.42 12.68 2.48
N GLN A 60 -4.58 11.49 1.91
CA GLN A 60 -4.30 11.16 0.52
C GLN A 60 -5.60 10.70 -0.15
N SER A 61 -5.78 10.98 -1.44
CA SER A 61 -6.89 10.41 -2.19
C SER A 61 -6.71 8.91 -2.37
N ASP A 62 -7.81 8.16 -2.44
CA ASP A 62 -7.79 6.72 -2.64
C ASP A 62 -7.01 6.35 -3.93
N ASN A 63 -7.21 7.11 -5.00
CA ASN A 63 -6.52 6.95 -6.27
C ASN A 63 -4.99 7.11 -6.14
N ALA A 64 -4.52 8.08 -5.36
CA ALA A 64 -3.09 8.27 -5.12
C ALA A 64 -2.49 7.06 -4.37
N VAL A 65 -3.20 6.52 -3.38
CA VAL A 65 -2.75 5.34 -2.64
C VAL A 65 -2.74 4.10 -3.53
N TYR A 66 -3.77 3.89 -4.34
CA TYR A 66 -3.80 2.80 -5.33
C TYR A 66 -2.65 2.91 -6.33
N ALA A 67 -2.38 4.11 -6.84
CA ALA A 67 -1.29 4.34 -7.77
C ALA A 67 0.08 4.04 -7.15
N MET A 68 0.30 4.48 -5.91
CA MET A 68 1.49 4.15 -5.14
C MET A 68 1.65 2.63 -4.96
N LEU A 69 0.59 1.92 -4.57
CA LEU A 69 0.66 0.47 -4.37
C LEU A 69 0.90 -0.27 -5.69
N HIS A 70 0.26 0.13 -6.79
CA HIS A 70 0.56 -0.45 -8.10
C HIS A 70 2.03 -0.27 -8.48
N HIS A 71 2.61 0.91 -8.23
CA HIS A 71 4.02 1.17 -8.44
C HIS A 71 4.91 0.24 -7.60
N PHE A 72 4.60 0.06 -6.30
CA PHE A 72 5.41 -0.79 -5.41
C PHE A 72 5.40 -2.27 -5.78
N TYR A 73 4.30 -2.77 -6.33
CA TYR A 73 4.16 -4.17 -6.73
C TYR A 73 4.53 -4.43 -8.19
N ASN A 74 5.04 -3.44 -8.92
CA ASN A 74 5.24 -3.49 -10.38
C ASN A 74 3.98 -3.92 -11.15
N LYS A 75 2.80 -3.53 -10.65
CA LYS A 75 1.51 -3.79 -11.29
C LYS A 75 1.16 -2.62 -12.21
N PRO A 76 0.73 -2.86 -13.46
CA PRO A 76 0.26 -1.79 -14.34
C PRO A 76 -0.86 -0.97 -13.69
N LEU A 77 -0.78 0.35 -13.81
CA LEU A 77 -1.87 1.25 -13.43
C LEU A 77 -3.06 1.01 -14.36
N ASP A 78 -4.23 0.77 -13.77
CA ASP A 78 -5.47 0.87 -14.52
C ASP A 78 -5.79 2.36 -14.68
N ARG A 79 -5.64 2.87 -15.90
CA ARG A 79 -5.84 4.31 -16.17
C ARG A 79 -7.29 4.75 -15.99
N SER A 80 -8.25 3.83 -15.96
CA SER A 80 -9.66 4.17 -15.66
C SER A 80 -9.86 4.66 -14.23
N VAL A 81 -8.92 4.36 -13.33
CA VAL A 81 -8.94 4.79 -11.92
C VAL A 81 -8.42 6.23 -11.76
N LEU A 82 -7.75 6.79 -12.77
CA LEU A 82 -7.18 8.15 -12.73
C LEU A 82 -8.09 9.22 -13.35
N THR A 83 -9.20 8.82 -13.99
CA THR A 83 -10.06 9.72 -14.78
C THR A 83 -11.25 10.30 -14.02
N THR A 84 -11.51 9.87 -12.78
CA THR A 84 -12.68 10.34 -12.00
C THR A 84 -12.45 11.64 -11.21
N ASP A 85 -11.26 12.22 -11.26
CA ASP A 85 -10.90 13.37 -10.41
C ASP A 85 -10.91 14.73 -11.15
N PHE A 86 -11.56 14.82 -12.31
CA PHE A 86 -11.65 16.04 -13.13
C PHE A 86 -13.07 16.45 -13.57
N ASP A 87 -14.11 15.97 -12.89
CA ASP A 87 -15.50 16.47 -13.06
C ASP A 87 -15.94 17.31 -11.85
#